data_AF-A0A820TIM7-F1
#
_entry.id   AF-A0A820TIM7-F1
#
_cell.length_a   1.000
_cell.length_b   1.000
_cell.length_c   1.000
_cell.angle_alpha   90.00
_cell.angle_beta   90.00
_cell.angle_gamma   90.00
#
_symmetry.space_group_name_H-M   'P 1'
#
loop_
_entity.id
_entity.type
_entity.pdbx_description
1 polymer ?
#
loop_
_entity_poly.entity_id
_entity_poly.type
_entity_poly.pdbx_seq_one_letter_code
_entity_poly.pdbx_strand_id
1 'polypeptide(L)' 'MKWNDDYLVAYVQSFDINEEELREHCQSHLPPHMIPSIFIILDKLPLNANGK' A
#
# COMPACT_ATOMS: atom_id res chain seq x y z
N MET A 1 -8.78 -3.66 -25.72
CA MET A 1 -8.33 -2.59 -24.81
C MET A 1 -7.45 -3.24 -23.76
N LYS A 2 -6.13 -3.20 -23.92
CA LYS A 2 -5.19 -3.76 -22.93
C LYS A 2 -4.91 -2.66 -21.91
N TRP A 3 -5.42 -2.83 -20.70
CA TRP A 3 -5.02 -2.06 -19.52
C TRP A 3 -3.70 -2.67 -19.08
N ASN A 4 -2.54 -2.09 -19.40
CA ASN A 4 -1.28 -2.73 -19.04
C ASN A 4 -0.23 -1.76 -18.55
N ASP A 5 -0.64 -0.89 -17.63
CA ASP A 5 0.28 -0.35 -16.64
C ASP A 5 0.03 -1.09 -15.33
N ASP A 6 1.01 -1.88 -14.89
CA ASP A 6 0.96 -2.58 -13.62
C ASP A 6 1.44 -1.62 -12.52
N TYR A 7 0.60 -1.41 -11.50
CA TYR A 7 0.91 -0.55 -10.37
C TYR A 7 1.00 -1.37 -9.09
N LEU A 8 1.99 -1.04 -8.25
CA LEU A 8 2.01 -1.51 -6.87
C LEU A 8 1.05 -0.68 -6.02
N VAL A 9 0.14 -1.37 -5.35
CA VAL A 9 -0.86 -0.78 -4.45
C VAL A 9 -0.67 -1.39 -3.06
N ALA A 10 -0.54 -0.54 -2.05
CA ALA A 10 -0.42 -0.95 -0.66
C ALA A 10 -1.71 -0.61 0.11
N TYR A 11 -2.38 -1.64 0.63
CA TYR A 11 -3.46 -1.48 1.59
C TYR A 11 -2.87 -1.48 2.99
N VAL A 12 -3.10 -0.41 3.74
CA VAL A 12 -2.48 -0.19 5.05
C VAL A 12 -3.57 0.08 6.07
N GLN A 13 -3.54 -0.62 7.19
CA GLN A 13 -4.36 -0.25 8.35
C GLN A 13 -3.53 0.66 9.25
N SER A 14 -3.98 1.90 9.43
CA SER A 14 -3.28 2.95 10.18
C SER A 14 -4.29 3.96 10.71
N PHE A 15 -3.99 4.61 11.84
CA PHE A 15 -4.84 5.65 12.43
C PHE A 15 -4.21 7.04 12.43
N ASP A 16 -2.88 7.11 12.33
CA ASP A 16 -2.08 8.33 12.54
C ASP A 16 -0.98 8.53 11.49
N ILE A 17 -0.58 7.48 10.78
CA ILE A 17 0.41 7.55 9.70
C ILE A 17 -0.26 7.88 8.38
N ASN A 18 0.26 8.88 7.66
CA ASN A 18 -0.22 9.28 6.33
C ASN A 18 0.59 8.65 5.17
N GLU A 19 0.16 8.89 3.93
CA GLU A 19 0.78 8.30 2.73
C GLU A 19 2.23 8.77 2.48
N GLU A 20 2.56 10.01 2.83
CA GLU A 20 3.91 10.57 2.64
C GLU A 20 4.92 9.89 3.56
N GLU A 21 4.56 9.75 4.84
CA GLU A 21 5.38 9.05 5.83
C GLU A 21 5.61 7.57 5.44
N LEU A 22 4.57 6.90 4.94
CA LEU A 22 4.70 5.52 4.43
C LEU A 22 5.64 5.45 3.20
N ARG A 23 5.53 6.43 2.30
CA ARG A 23 6.37 6.50 1.10
C ARG A 23 7.84 6.75 1.45
N GLU A 24 8.12 7.67 2.36
CA GLU A 24 9.47 7.95 2.87
C GLU A 24 10.06 6.72 3.56
N HIS A 25 9.26 6.03 4.36
CA HIS A 25 9.65 4.78 4.99
C HIS A 25 10.01 3.70 3.95
N CYS A 26 9.19 3.53 2.90
CA CYS A 26 9.51 2.61 1.81
C CYS A 26 10.79 3.02 1.05
N GLN A 27 10.97 4.31 0.75
CA GLN A 27 12.14 4.82 0.03
C GLN A 27 13.46 4.57 0.77
N SER A 28 13.44 4.61 2.10
CA SER A 28 14.63 4.37 2.92
C SER A 28 14.99 2.88 3.06
N HIS A 29 14.07 1.95 2.75
CA HIS A 29 14.27 0.51 2.98
C HIS A 29 14.15 -0.36 1.72
N LEU A 30 13.53 0.14 0.65
CA LEU A 30 13.20 -0.64 -0.54
C LEU A 30 13.83 -0.04 -1.82
N PRO A 31 14.15 -0.89 -2.81
CA PRO A 31 14.47 -0.42 -4.15
C PRO A 31 13.31 0.37 -4.81
N PRO A 32 13.60 1.29 -5.74
CA PRO A 32 12.57 2.17 -6.32
C PRO A 32 11.36 1.45 -6.94
N HIS A 33 11.57 0.31 -7.59
CA HIS A 33 10.51 -0.46 -8.25
C HIS A 33 9.59 -1.23 -7.28
N MET A 34 9.92 -1.25 -5.98
CA MET A 34 9.09 -1.87 -4.93
C MET A 34 8.28 -0.85 -4.15
N ILE A 35 8.48 0.46 -4.39
CA ILE A 35 7.74 1.50 -3.71
C ILE A 35 6.32 1.56 -4.32
N PRO A 36 5.26 1.40 -3.51
CA PRO A 36 3.89 1.50 -3.99
C PRO A 36 3.61 2.86 -4.63
N SER A 37 2.96 2.85 -5.79
CA SER A 37 2.48 4.07 -6.43
C SER A 37 1.26 4.62 -5.67
N ILE A 38 0.45 3.72 -5.10
CA ILE A 38 -0.81 4.04 -4.43
C ILE A 38 -0.80 3.42 -3.03
N PHE A 39 -1.15 4.23 -2.04
CA PHE A 39 -1.42 3.78 -0.68
C PHE A 39 -2.92 3.95 -0.41
N ILE A 40 -3.56 2.95 0.18
CA ILE A 40 -4.97 2.99 0.57
C ILE A 40 -5.02 2.71 2.08
N ILE A 41 -5.33 3.74 2.85
CA ILE A 41 -5.48 3.63 4.30
C ILE A 41 -6.88 3.14 4.62
N LEU A 42 -6.98 2.11 5.45
CA LEU A 42 -8.20 1.48 5.90
C LEU A 42 -8.30 1.53 7.42
N ASP A 43 -9.51 1.72 7.94
CA ASP A 43 -9.76 1.57 9.39
C ASP A 43 -9.48 0.12 9.85
N LYS A 44 -9.73 -0.85 8.96
CA LYS A 44 -9.52 -2.28 9.20
C LYS A 44 -9.32 -3.06 7.91
N LEU A 45 -8.36 -3.99 7.93
CA LEU A 45 -8.21 -4.97 6.85
C LEU A 45 -9.42 -5.93 6.83
N PRO A 46 -10.04 -6.13 5.66
CA PRO A 46 -11.15 -7.08 5.53
C PRO A 46 -10.63 -8.50 5.76
N LEU A 47 -11.39 -9.28 6.52
CA LEU A 47 -11.13 -10.69 6.75
C LEU A 47 -12.31 -11.49 6.20
N ASN A 48 -12.03 -12.61 5.55
CA ASN A 48 -13.02 -13.61 5.19
C ASN A 48 -13.39 -14.48 6.40
N ALA A 49 -14.30 -15.44 6.20
CA ALA A 49 -14.82 -16.30 7.27
C ALA A 49 -13.74 -17.13 7.99
N ASN A 50 -12.60 -17.38 7.35
CA ASN A 50 -11.47 -18.10 7.93
C ASN A 50 -10.41 -17.16 8.54
N GLY A 51 -10.69 -15.86 8.61
CA GLY A 51 -9.76 -14.86 9.13
C GLY A 51 -8.61 -14.52 8.18
N LYS A 52 -8.76 -14.79 6.88
CA LYS A 52 -7.79 -14.38 5.85
C LYS A 52 -8.27 -13.16 5.08
#